data_AF-A0A8H3DJQ5-F1
#
_entry.id   AF-A0A8H3DJQ5-F1
#
_cell.length_a   1.000
_cell.length_b   1.000
_cell.length_c   1.000
_cell.angle_alpha   90.00
_cell.angle_beta   90.00
_cell.angle_gamma   90.00
#
_symmetry.space_group_name_H-M   'P 1'
#
loop_
_entity.id
_entity.type
_entity.pdbx_description
1 polymer ?
#
loop_
_entity_poly.entity_id
_entity_poly.type
_entity_poly.pdbx_seq_one_letter_code
_entity_poly.pdbx_strand_id
1 'polypeptide(L)'
;MPFLYEPSPSGPFRQGRSTDWLFNTPLSSLAGPVETDPLSAFALLARMPITTTFEPATVSLLSSPMHDFLIASFMARRREYGLHVDQENFLTSFALPPDHPSAVHPALRNAVYLLACRALNAQTPALAQYEPSFVDKVRQGIADALEAAHQDRGCLFTGVILASTLLARYLLIMGRIREAYHQTASVARFAVSCGLHQLSTLDLRPHSPGSRAPPILPPPTDYLALGERIHAFWAIYNLDRTISAVAGLPSAFGDDGSDHVEACEKITTLLPRPLREYRSPEQLVHTPHLTISDYFSSASINGSLNERAVNPSVHMLEMQAIEIHHRAREALHRPGSGTSTRLFSGSGTSTRLFVLGRSALELFSDAPPLDYFDDNDSVHAGINPCIVKALVLAYTTQIKVALAQHGRAAYGDPAVRQIGGQVAGLLRRAQSTAGLDALVGVCCAFTLGFMKRASGVDQATEQLEKSLVHLRAAHVVLADPHLEARDLL
;
A
#
# COMPACT_ATOMS: atom_id res chain seq x y z
N MET A 1 59.18 -36.99 -27.51
CA MET A 1 58.40 -37.45 -28.66
C MET A 1 56.93 -37.43 -28.27
N PRO A 2 56.17 -36.45 -28.80
CA PRO A 2 54.73 -36.28 -28.58
C PRO A 2 53.95 -37.07 -29.63
N PHE A 3 52.65 -37.31 -29.40
CA PHE A 3 51.72 -37.52 -30.50
C PHE A 3 50.50 -36.62 -30.32
N LEU A 4 50.54 -35.53 -31.08
CA LEU A 4 49.41 -34.79 -31.62
C LEU A 4 48.61 -35.70 -32.56
N TYR A 5 47.27 -35.65 -32.52
CA TYR A 5 46.46 -35.51 -33.73
C TYR A 5 45.01 -35.06 -33.41
N GLU A 6 44.66 -33.88 -33.90
CA GLU A 6 43.32 -33.30 -34.15
C GLU A 6 43.02 -33.47 -35.68
N PRO A 7 41.86 -33.08 -36.27
CA PRO A 7 40.44 -33.36 -35.99
C PRO A 7 39.59 -33.78 -37.25
N SER A 8 38.33 -34.22 -37.03
CA SER A 8 37.11 -34.19 -37.92
C SER A 8 37.10 -34.99 -39.26
N PRO A 9 35.94 -35.30 -39.94
CA PRO A 9 34.59 -34.68 -39.86
C PRO A 9 33.33 -35.62 -39.94
N SER A 10 32.15 -34.99 -39.89
CA SER A 10 30.83 -35.37 -40.45
C SER A 10 29.93 -36.43 -39.77
N GLY A 11 28.72 -35.99 -39.37
CA GLY A 11 27.60 -36.78 -38.80
C GLY A 11 26.81 -37.61 -39.83
N PRO A 12 25.50 -37.94 -39.65
CA PRO A 12 24.55 -37.52 -38.62
C PRO A 12 23.92 -38.68 -37.82
N PHE A 13 23.62 -38.49 -36.53
CA PHE A 13 22.76 -39.41 -35.78
C PHE A 13 21.35 -38.84 -35.64
N ARG A 14 20.38 -39.67 -36.06
CA ARG A 14 18.94 -39.40 -36.06
C ARG A 14 18.38 -39.39 -34.63
N GLN A 15 17.70 -38.29 -34.32
CA GLN A 15 16.44 -38.14 -33.58
C GLN A 15 15.95 -39.34 -32.74
N GLY A 16 16.21 -39.28 -31.44
CA GLY A 16 15.30 -39.79 -30.42
C GLY A 16 14.50 -38.62 -29.86
N ARG A 17 13.19 -38.57 -30.13
CA ARG A 17 12.26 -37.63 -29.47
C ARG A 17 11.95 -38.16 -28.06
N SER A 18 12.47 -37.49 -27.05
CA SER A 18 11.85 -37.41 -25.72
C SER A 18 11.66 -35.93 -25.46
N THR A 19 10.41 -35.49 -25.41
CA THR A 19 10.01 -34.10 -25.34
C THR A 19 10.15 -33.58 -23.91
N ASP A 20 11.18 -32.76 -23.68
CA ASP A 20 11.32 -31.87 -22.53
C ASP A 20 10.24 -30.78 -22.57
N TRP A 21 9.24 -30.88 -21.68
CA TRP A 21 8.19 -29.86 -21.49
C TRP A 21 8.36 -29.03 -20.20
N LEU A 22 9.54 -29.07 -19.56
CA LEU A 22 9.71 -28.49 -18.21
C LEU A 22 10.59 -27.25 -18.10
N PHE A 23 11.23 -26.76 -19.17
CA PHE A 23 12.29 -25.76 -19.00
C PHE A 23 12.26 -24.55 -19.94
N ASN A 24 11.21 -24.38 -20.76
CA ASN A 24 11.16 -23.29 -21.75
C ASN A 24 9.81 -22.55 -21.78
N THR A 25 9.20 -22.28 -20.64
CA THR A 25 8.13 -21.26 -20.59
C THR A 25 8.79 -19.87 -20.54
N PRO A 26 8.66 -19.04 -21.58
CA PRO A 26 9.25 -17.71 -21.59
C PRO A 26 8.55 -16.81 -20.56
N LEU A 27 9.31 -15.89 -19.95
CA LEU A 27 8.86 -14.87 -18.99
C LEU A 27 7.61 -14.08 -19.45
N SER A 28 7.37 -14.02 -20.76
CA SER A 28 6.17 -13.44 -21.36
C SER A 28 4.86 -14.14 -21.00
N SER A 29 4.88 -15.38 -20.49
CA SER A 29 3.70 -16.12 -20.02
C SER A 29 3.11 -15.57 -18.71
N LEU A 30 3.89 -14.89 -17.88
CA LEU A 30 3.43 -14.25 -16.63
C LEU A 30 3.01 -12.78 -16.85
N ALA A 31 3.37 -12.20 -17.99
CA ALA A 31 3.04 -10.82 -18.37
C ALA A 31 1.90 -10.73 -19.41
N GLY A 32 1.48 -11.85 -19.99
CA GLY A 32 0.29 -11.95 -20.85
C GLY A 32 -0.97 -12.36 -20.09
N PRO A 33 -2.17 -12.23 -20.68
CA PRO A 33 -3.37 -12.84 -20.11
C PRO A 33 -3.11 -14.34 -19.96
N VAL A 34 -3.15 -14.84 -18.73
CA VAL A 34 -2.90 -16.25 -18.40
C VAL A 34 -3.83 -17.11 -19.25
N GLU A 35 -3.29 -17.93 -20.16
CA GLU A 35 -4.05 -18.86 -21.02
C GLU A 35 -4.68 -20.03 -20.24
N THR A 36 -4.67 -20.00 -18.90
CA THR A 36 -5.46 -20.93 -18.10
C THR A 36 -6.91 -20.47 -18.15
N ASP A 37 -7.75 -21.23 -18.85
CA ASP A 37 -9.20 -21.06 -18.79
C ASP A 37 -9.62 -20.92 -17.32
N PRO A 38 -10.18 -19.76 -16.89
CA PRO A 38 -10.52 -19.50 -15.50
C PRO A 38 -11.41 -20.59 -14.93
N LEU A 39 -12.31 -21.14 -15.74
CA LEU A 39 -13.22 -22.21 -15.35
C LEU A 39 -12.47 -23.51 -15.01
N SER A 40 -11.40 -23.82 -15.72
CA SER A 40 -10.53 -24.96 -15.45
C SER A 40 -9.73 -24.79 -14.15
N ALA A 41 -9.21 -23.58 -13.88
CA ALA A 41 -8.57 -23.25 -12.60
C ALA A 41 -9.57 -23.32 -11.43
N PHE A 42 -10.77 -22.78 -11.60
CA PHE A 42 -11.84 -22.85 -10.60
C PHE A 42 -12.34 -24.28 -10.35
N ALA A 43 -12.45 -25.10 -11.40
CA ALA A 43 -12.82 -26.51 -11.27
C ALA A 43 -11.74 -27.33 -10.52
N LEU A 44 -10.45 -27.00 -10.70
CA LEU A 44 -9.37 -27.60 -9.90
C LEU A 44 -9.46 -27.18 -8.44
N LEU A 45 -9.65 -25.88 -8.16
CA LEU A 45 -9.78 -25.34 -6.81
C LEU A 45 -10.96 -25.93 -6.03
N ALA A 46 -12.09 -26.17 -6.70
CA ALA A 46 -13.27 -26.79 -6.09
C ALA A 46 -13.09 -28.29 -5.78
N ARG A 47 -12.09 -28.95 -6.38
CA ARG A 47 -11.87 -30.41 -6.27
C ARG A 47 -10.71 -30.80 -5.36
N MET A 48 -9.96 -29.83 -4.82
CA MET A 48 -8.84 -30.14 -3.92
C MET A 48 -9.33 -30.66 -2.56
N PRO A 49 -8.82 -31.81 -2.08
CA PRO A 49 -9.22 -32.39 -0.80
C PRO A 49 -8.74 -31.53 0.38
N ILE A 50 -9.57 -31.45 1.42
CA ILE A 50 -9.39 -30.62 2.61
C ILE A 50 -8.40 -31.25 3.62
N THR A 51 -8.03 -32.51 3.44
CA THR A 51 -7.39 -33.28 4.52
C THR A 51 -5.88 -33.14 4.56
N THR A 52 -5.46 -32.66 5.73
CA THR A 52 -4.16 -32.73 6.40
C THR A 52 -3.04 -31.87 5.84
N THR A 53 -2.73 -30.81 6.60
CA THR A 53 -1.43 -30.12 6.64
C THR A 53 -0.84 -29.80 5.28
N PHE A 54 -1.12 -28.57 4.83
CA PHE A 54 -0.47 -27.96 3.69
C PHE A 54 1.02 -27.76 4.03
N GLU A 55 1.84 -28.81 3.98
CA GLU A 55 3.29 -28.73 4.20
C GLU A 55 3.92 -27.68 3.26
N PRO A 56 5.04 -27.04 3.62
CA PRO A 56 5.77 -26.16 2.70
C PRO A 56 6.06 -26.83 1.35
N ALA A 57 6.26 -28.15 1.31
CA ALA A 57 6.39 -28.94 0.08
C ALA A 57 5.11 -29.00 -0.78
N THR A 58 3.91 -28.83 -0.19
CA THR A 58 2.64 -28.78 -0.95
C THR A 58 2.37 -27.44 -1.64
N VAL A 59 3.09 -26.37 -1.29
CA VAL A 59 3.09 -25.14 -2.11
C VAL A 59 3.82 -25.36 -3.43
N SER A 60 4.82 -26.24 -3.45
CA SER A 60 5.44 -26.77 -4.68
C SER A 60 4.50 -27.73 -5.45
N LEU A 61 3.37 -28.13 -4.85
CA LEU A 61 2.34 -29.01 -5.43
C LEU A 61 1.07 -28.27 -5.88
N LEU A 62 0.97 -26.95 -5.69
CA LEU A 62 0.04 -26.18 -6.53
C LEU A 62 0.51 -26.45 -7.96
N SER A 63 -0.33 -27.07 -8.79
CA SER A 63 0.01 -27.21 -10.21
C SER A 63 0.45 -25.84 -10.72
N SER A 64 1.50 -25.77 -11.57
CA SER A 64 1.97 -24.51 -12.16
C SER A 64 0.81 -23.56 -12.54
N PRO A 65 -0.28 -24.04 -13.17
CA PRO A 65 -1.46 -23.22 -13.44
C PRO A 65 -2.10 -22.51 -12.24
N MET A 66 -2.25 -23.17 -11.08
CA MET A 66 -2.86 -22.56 -9.90
C MET A 66 -1.92 -21.56 -9.23
N HIS A 67 -0.63 -21.88 -9.18
CA HIS A 67 0.40 -20.96 -8.70
C HIS A 67 0.39 -19.66 -9.50
N ASP A 68 0.45 -19.77 -10.82
CA ASP A 68 0.48 -18.64 -11.75
C ASP A 68 -0.81 -17.81 -11.66
N PHE A 69 -1.96 -18.48 -11.56
CA PHE A 69 -3.26 -17.81 -11.44
C PHE A 69 -3.40 -17.00 -10.14
N LEU A 70 -2.96 -17.52 -8.99
CA LEU A 70 -3.00 -16.79 -7.72
C LEU A 70 -2.08 -15.56 -7.75
N ILE A 71 -0.89 -15.69 -8.33
CA ILE A 71 0.06 -14.58 -8.47
C ILE A 71 -0.52 -13.51 -9.38
N ALA A 72 -1.04 -13.89 -10.55
CA ALA A 72 -1.68 -12.96 -11.48
C ALA A 72 -2.86 -12.22 -10.82
N SER A 73 -3.68 -12.94 -10.06
CA SER A 73 -4.82 -12.38 -9.32
C SER A 73 -4.39 -11.37 -8.26
N PHE A 74 -3.31 -11.67 -7.53
CA PHE A 74 -2.70 -10.73 -6.59
C PHE A 74 -2.12 -9.50 -7.31
N MET A 75 -1.36 -9.71 -8.38
CA MET A 75 -0.68 -8.63 -9.11
C MET A 75 -1.65 -7.64 -9.75
N ALA A 76 -2.83 -8.10 -10.15
CA ALA A 76 -3.93 -7.27 -10.61
C ALA A 76 -4.45 -6.29 -9.53
N ARG A 77 -4.24 -6.59 -8.25
CA ARG A 77 -4.68 -5.79 -7.09
C ARG A 77 -3.54 -5.29 -6.21
N ARG A 78 -2.27 -5.45 -6.62
CA ARG A 78 -1.07 -5.12 -5.81
C ARG A 78 -1.08 -3.69 -5.23
N ARG A 79 -1.63 -2.72 -5.97
CA ARG A 79 -1.76 -1.32 -5.55
C ARG A 79 -2.76 -1.13 -4.41
N GLU A 80 -3.87 -1.88 -4.42
CA GLU A 80 -4.82 -1.93 -3.29
C GLU A 80 -4.12 -2.37 -2.00
N TYR A 81 -3.18 -3.29 -2.17
CA TYR A 81 -2.38 -3.84 -1.09
C TYR A 81 -1.10 -3.06 -0.86
N GLY A 82 -0.96 -1.84 -1.41
CA GLY A 82 0.22 -0.97 -1.25
C GLY A 82 1.57 -1.70 -1.37
N LEU A 83 1.65 -2.68 -2.27
CA LEU A 83 2.90 -3.36 -2.60
C LEU A 83 3.48 -2.72 -3.85
N HIS A 84 4.60 -2.04 -3.68
CA HIS A 84 5.38 -1.45 -4.77
C HIS A 84 6.74 -2.13 -4.78
N VAL A 85 6.86 -3.11 -5.68
CA VAL A 85 8.08 -3.88 -5.96
C VAL A 85 8.28 -3.90 -7.46
N ASP A 86 9.51 -4.14 -7.89
CA ASP A 86 9.81 -4.34 -9.29
C ASP A 86 9.10 -5.59 -9.80
N GLN A 87 8.15 -5.42 -10.72
CA GLN A 87 7.27 -6.50 -11.14
C GLN A 87 8.03 -7.65 -11.82
N GLU A 88 9.05 -7.34 -12.62
CA GLU A 88 9.82 -8.33 -13.35
C GLU A 88 10.67 -9.17 -12.40
N ASN A 89 11.40 -8.52 -11.50
CA ASN A 89 12.19 -9.20 -10.48
C ASN A 89 11.31 -10.00 -9.52
N PHE A 90 10.16 -9.44 -9.13
CA PHE A 90 9.21 -10.09 -8.26
C PHE A 90 8.68 -11.37 -8.89
N LEU A 91 8.15 -11.32 -10.12
CA LEU A 91 7.64 -12.51 -10.82
C LEU A 91 8.74 -13.56 -11.05
N THR A 92 9.95 -13.12 -11.41
CA THR A 92 11.11 -14.00 -11.56
C THR A 92 11.41 -14.73 -10.25
N SER A 93 11.35 -14.04 -9.11
CA SER A 93 11.58 -14.65 -7.79
C SER A 93 10.54 -15.72 -7.40
N PHE A 94 9.32 -15.65 -7.94
CA PHE A 94 8.29 -16.67 -7.72
C PHE A 94 8.50 -17.91 -8.57
N ALA A 95 9.02 -17.74 -9.79
CA ALA A 95 9.33 -18.83 -10.71
C ALA A 95 10.54 -19.68 -10.26
N LEU A 96 11.38 -19.15 -9.36
CA LEU A 96 12.51 -19.89 -8.80
C LEU A 96 12.06 -20.99 -7.82
N PRO A 97 12.80 -22.11 -7.76
CA PRO A 97 12.60 -23.15 -6.74
C PRO A 97 12.66 -22.58 -5.31
N PRO A 98 11.85 -23.07 -4.35
CA PRO A 98 11.80 -22.51 -3.00
C PRO A 98 13.11 -22.53 -2.22
N ASP A 99 14.03 -23.43 -2.56
CA ASP A 99 15.37 -23.59 -1.99
C ASP A 99 16.42 -22.67 -2.64
N HIS A 100 16.06 -21.96 -3.72
CA HIS A 100 16.96 -21.04 -4.38
C HIS A 100 17.14 -19.76 -3.54
N PRO A 101 18.38 -19.25 -3.32
CA PRO A 101 18.63 -18.07 -2.49
C PRO A 101 17.88 -16.80 -2.91
N SER A 102 17.67 -16.60 -4.21
CA SER A 102 16.92 -15.47 -4.78
C SER A 102 15.42 -15.72 -4.91
N ALA A 103 14.91 -16.87 -4.46
CA ALA A 103 13.47 -17.14 -4.49
C ALA A 103 12.73 -16.25 -3.49
N VAL A 104 11.45 -16.01 -3.77
CA VAL A 104 10.59 -15.28 -2.83
C VAL A 104 10.54 -16.02 -1.49
N HIS A 105 10.71 -15.27 -0.41
CA HIS A 105 10.65 -15.83 0.94
C HIS A 105 9.29 -16.51 1.21
N PRO A 106 9.25 -17.70 1.86
CA PRO A 106 8.01 -18.45 2.10
C PRO A 106 6.90 -17.63 2.78
N ALA A 107 7.26 -16.76 3.74
CA ALA A 107 6.29 -15.88 4.39
C ALA A 107 5.59 -14.93 3.40
N LEU A 108 6.35 -14.29 2.52
CA LEU A 108 5.82 -13.37 1.51
C LEU A 108 4.98 -14.11 0.46
N ARG A 109 5.45 -15.29 0.03
CA ARG A 109 4.72 -16.17 -0.89
C ARG A 109 3.33 -16.52 -0.35
N ASN A 110 3.25 -16.97 0.90
CA ASN A 110 1.97 -17.31 1.53
C ASN A 110 1.08 -16.07 1.74
N ALA A 111 1.66 -14.89 1.99
CA ALA A 111 0.90 -13.65 2.12
C ALA A 111 0.28 -13.20 0.79
N VAL A 112 1.01 -13.41 -0.32
CA VAL A 112 0.50 -13.20 -1.68
C VAL A 112 -0.67 -14.14 -1.97
N TYR A 113 -0.54 -15.44 -1.67
CA TYR A 113 -1.65 -16.38 -1.86
C TYR A 113 -2.85 -16.07 -0.97
N LEU A 114 -2.62 -15.68 0.28
CA LEU A 114 -3.69 -15.27 1.19
C LEU A 114 -4.55 -14.16 0.60
N LEU A 115 -3.91 -13.09 0.12
CA LEU A 115 -4.61 -11.95 -0.48
C LEU A 115 -5.22 -12.30 -1.85
N ALA A 116 -4.59 -13.17 -2.65
CA ALA A 116 -5.17 -13.69 -3.88
C ALA A 116 -6.45 -14.49 -3.63
N CYS A 117 -6.43 -15.43 -2.69
CA CYS A 117 -7.61 -16.19 -2.27
C CYS A 117 -8.73 -15.25 -1.84
N ARG A 118 -8.40 -14.28 -0.99
CA ARG A 118 -9.36 -13.27 -0.52
C ARG A 118 -9.97 -12.47 -1.66
N ALA A 119 -9.16 -12.06 -2.64
CA ALA A 119 -9.61 -11.31 -3.80
C ALA A 119 -10.59 -12.09 -4.69
N LEU A 120 -10.40 -13.41 -4.78
CA LEU A 120 -11.15 -14.32 -5.64
C LEU A 120 -12.38 -14.92 -4.97
N ASN A 121 -12.61 -14.69 -3.68
CA ASN A 121 -13.71 -15.29 -2.94
C ASN A 121 -15.10 -15.04 -3.56
N ALA A 122 -15.31 -13.89 -4.20
CA ALA A 122 -16.59 -13.59 -4.83
C ALA A 122 -16.86 -14.51 -6.04
N GLN A 123 -15.82 -14.84 -6.79
CA GLN A 123 -15.87 -15.75 -7.94
C GLN A 123 -15.75 -17.22 -7.51
N THR A 124 -15.06 -17.49 -6.41
CA THR A 124 -14.77 -18.85 -5.92
C THR A 124 -14.79 -18.91 -4.40
N PRO A 125 -15.98 -19.06 -3.81
CA PRO A 125 -16.15 -19.12 -2.35
C PRO A 125 -15.37 -20.25 -1.68
N ALA A 126 -15.07 -21.33 -2.42
CA ALA A 126 -14.26 -22.44 -1.93
C ALA A 126 -12.82 -22.05 -1.56
N LEU A 127 -12.30 -20.91 -2.03
CA LEU A 127 -10.97 -20.45 -1.66
C LEU A 127 -10.89 -19.91 -0.22
N ALA A 128 -12.00 -19.43 0.33
CA ALA A 128 -12.06 -18.88 1.66
C ALA A 128 -11.61 -19.87 2.75
N GLN A 129 -11.77 -21.17 2.50
CA GLN A 129 -11.37 -22.22 3.45
C GLN A 129 -9.84 -22.32 3.64
N TYR A 130 -9.04 -21.83 2.69
CA TYR A 130 -7.57 -21.87 2.75
C TYR A 130 -6.98 -20.67 3.49
N GLU A 131 -7.74 -19.58 3.64
CA GLU A 131 -7.24 -18.36 4.27
C GLU A 131 -6.67 -18.58 5.69
N PRO A 132 -7.33 -19.34 6.60
CA PRO A 132 -6.77 -19.60 7.94
C PRO A 132 -5.41 -20.30 7.89
N SER A 133 -5.27 -21.30 7.01
CA SER A 133 -4.00 -22.02 6.81
C SER A 133 -2.91 -21.08 6.30
N PHE A 134 -3.23 -20.18 5.35
CA PHE A 134 -2.23 -19.22 4.88
C PHE A 134 -1.87 -18.19 5.95
N VAL A 135 -2.82 -17.73 6.78
CA VAL A 135 -2.53 -16.86 7.93
C VAL A 135 -1.51 -17.50 8.86
N ASP A 136 -1.71 -18.77 9.22
CA ASP A 136 -0.80 -19.50 10.12
C ASP A 136 0.58 -19.66 9.49
N LYS A 137 0.65 -19.97 8.19
CA LYS A 137 1.91 -20.06 7.46
C LYS A 137 2.67 -18.74 7.34
N VAL A 138 1.96 -17.63 7.15
CA VAL A 138 2.59 -16.31 7.11
C VAL A 138 3.17 -15.99 8.48
N ARG A 139 2.42 -16.24 9.56
CA ARG A 139 2.90 -16.04 10.93
C ARG A 139 4.11 -16.89 11.26
N GLN A 140 4.06 -18.19 10.92
CA GLN A 140 5.19 -19.09 11.10
C GLN A 140 6.40 -18.63 10.29
N GLY A 141 6.21 -18.34 8.99
CA GLY A 141 7.31 -17.88 8.14
C GLY A 141 7.93 -16.55 8.58
N ILE A 142 7.16 -15.64 9.20
CA ILE A 142 7.70 -14.43 9.81
C ILE A 142 8.58 -14.77 11.02
N ALA A 143 8.13 -15.70 11.87
CA ALA A 143 8.92 -16.17 13.01
C ALA A 143 10.22 -16.86 12.54
N ASP A 144 10.13 -17.74 11.56
CA ASP A 144 11.28 -18.43 10.97
C ASP A 144 12.29 -17.43 10.38
N ALA A 145 11.83 -16.38 9.70
CA ALA A 145 12.70 -15.34 9.16
C ALA A 145 13.43 -14.55 10.26
N LEU A 146 12.76 -14.26 11.37
CA LEU A 146 13.37 -13.60 12.53
C LEU A 146 14.42 -14.49 13.19
N GLU A 147 14.15 -15.80 13.31
CA GLU A 147 15.10 -16.76 13.84
C GLU A 147 16.32 -16.93 12.92
N ALA A 148 16.10 -16.99 11.61
CA ALA A 148 17.16 -17.15 10.60
C ALA A 148 18.00 -15.87 10.37
N ALA A 149 17.60 -14.73 10.93
CA ALA A 149 18.24 -13.43 10.72
C ALA A 149 19.74 -13.39 11.05
N HIS A 150 20.21 -14.27 11.93
CA HIS A 150 21.62 -14.39 12.27
C HIS A 150 22.48 -14.97 11.12
N GLN A 151 21.87 -15.74 10.21
CA GLN A 151 22.52 -16.38 9.07
C GLN A 151 22.34 -15.56 7.80
N ASP A 152 21.11 -15.08 7.56
CA ASP A 152 20.78 -14.25 6.41
C ASP A 152 19.89 -13.09 6.85
N ARG A 153 20.43 -11.87 6.86
CA ARG A 153 19.65 -10.66 7.15
C ARG A 153 18.87 -10.16 5.94
N GLY A 154 19.19 -10.62 4.74
CA GLY A 154 18.49 -10.25 3.51
C GLY A 154 17.03 -10.70 3.52
N CYS A 155 16.76 -11.86 4.13
CA CYS A 155 15.41 -12.41 4.26
C CYS A 155 14.47 -11.53 5.12
N LEU A 156 14.98 -10.66 5.99
CA LEU A 156 14.16 -9.82 6.86
C LEU A 156 13.27 -8.84 6.08
N PHE A 157 13.75 -8.33 4.94
CA PHE A 157 12.96 -7.38 4.17
C PHE A 157 11.71 -8.04 3.55
N THR A 158 11.89 -9.15 2.83
CA THR A 158 10.78 -9.85 2.19
C THR A 158 9.98 -10.70 3.20
N GLY A 159 10.68 -11.42 4.08
CA GLY A 159 10.12 -12.38 5.03
C GLY A 159 9.47 -11.78 6.27
N VAL A 160 9.91 -10.61 6.73
CA VAL A 160 9.33 -9.94 7.90
C VAL A 160 8.56 -8.69 7.48
N ILE A 161 9.21 -7.73 6.82
CA ILE A 161 8.62 -6.41 6.54
C ILE A 161 7.46 -6.53 5.54
N LEU A 162 7.70 -7.04 4.33
CA LEU A 162 6.66 -7.14 3.31
C LEU A 162 5.56 -8.13 3.71
N ALA A 163 5.94 -9.32 4.20
CA ALA A 163 4.98 -10.34 4.64
C ALA A 163 4.07 -9.85 5.79
N SER A 164 4.63 -9.19 6.81
CA SER A 164 3.84 -8.63 7.92
C SER A 164 2.90 -7.52 7.47
N THR A 165 3.33 -6.70 6.51
CA THR A 165 2.51 -5.61 5.97
C THR A 165 1.32 -6.16 5.19
N LEU A 166 1.54 -7.19 4.35
CA LEU A 166 0.45 -7.87 3.64
C LEU A 166 -0.49 -8.64 4.60
N LEU A 167 0.05 -9.26 5.65
CA LEU A 167 -0.77 -9.91 6.68
C LEU A 167 -1.67 -8.89 7.41
N ALA A 168 -1.11 -7.74 7.81
CA ALA A 168 -1.88 -6.68 8.45
C ALA A 168 -2.99 -6.14 7.53
N ARG A 169 -2.72 -6.02 6.22
CA ARG A 169 -3.74 -5.66 5.22
C ARG A 169 -4.86 -6.68 5.15
N TYR A 170 -4.53 -7.98 5.09
CA TYR A 170 -5.53 -9.03 5.13
C TYR A 170 -6.38 -8.95 6.40
N LEU A 171 -5.75 -8.83 7.58
CA LEU A 171 -6.46 -8.73 8.86
C LEU A 171 -7.41 -7.52 8.88
N LEU A 172 -6.97 -6.38 8.32
CA LEU A 172 -7.80 -5.20 8.16
C LEU A 172 -8.98 -5.48 7.23
N ILE A 173 -8.75 -6.03 6.04
CA ILE A 173 -9.81 -6.38 5.07
C ILE A 173 -10.87 -7.27 5.71
N MET A 174 -10.46 -8.21 6.56
CA MET A 174 -11.34 -9.14 7.27
C MET A 174 -12.03 -8.55 8.50
N GLY A 175 -11.83 -7.27 8.81
CA GLY A 175 -12.44 -6.64 10.00
C GLY A 175 -11.84 -7.10 11.33
N ARG A 176 -10.69 -7.79 11.31
CA ARG A 176 -9.94 -8.20 12.52
C ARG A 176 -9.12 -7.00 13.04
N ILE A 177 -9.81 -5.89 13.32
CA ILE A 177 -9.21 -4.56 13.55
C ILE A 177 -8.13 -4.58 14.64
N ARG A 178 -8.37 -5.26 15.76
CA ARG A 178 -7.40 -5.33 16.87
C ARG A 178 -6.12 -6.06 16.45
N GLU A 179 -6.26 -7.18 15.76
CA GLU A 179 -5.10 -7.94 15.28
C GLU A 179 -4.35 -7.16 14.20
N ALA A 180 -5.07 -6.52 13.28
CA ALA A 180 -4.48 -5.64 12.27
C ALA A 180 -3.69 -4.50 12.92
N TYR A 181 -4.26 -3.85 13.95
CA TYR A 181 -3.59 -2.78 14.69
C TYR A 181 -2.30 -3.25 15.37
N HIS A 182 -2.35 -4.38 16.09
CA HIS A 182 -1.15 -4.94 16.72
C HIS A 182 -0.09 -5.34 15.69
N GLN A 183 -0.48 -5.99 14.60
CA GLN A 183 0.42 -6.39 13.52
C GLN A 183 1.08 -5.17 12.86
N THR A 184 0.30 -4.13 12.56
CA THR A 184 0.80 -2.89 11.96
C THR A 184 1.75 -2.14 12.88
N ALA A 185 1.40 -1.99 14.16
CA ALA A 185 2.28 -1.37 15.13
C ALA A 185 3.59 -2.16 15.32
N SER A 186 3.54 -3.50 15.23
CA SER A 186 4.73 -4.35 15.28
C SER A 186 5.64 -4.13 14.07
N VAL A 187 5.09 -4.19 12.85
CA VAL A 187 5.90 -3.99 11.63
C VAL A 187 6.40 -2.54 11.49
N ALA A 188 5.62 -1.55 11.94
CA ALA A 188 6.04 -0.15 11.98
C ALA A 188 7.29 0.02 12.86
N ARG A 189 7.26 -0.49 14.11
CA ARG A 189 8.42 -0.44 15.01
C ARG A 189 9.62 -1.20 14.46
N PHE A 190 9.39 -2.34 13.81
CA PHE A 190 10.46 -3.11 13.19
C PHE A 190 11.10 -2.35 12.01
N ALA A 191 10.30 -1.75 11.13
CA ALA A 191 10.77 -0.92 10.02
C ALA A 191 11.55 0.31 10.51
N VAL A 192 11.07 0.94 11.59
CA VAL A 192 11.75 2.03 12.28
C VAL A 192 13.11 1.58 12.81
N SER A 193 13.16 0.44 13.53
CA SER A 193 14.41 -0.17 14.02
C SER A 193 15.39 -0.56 12.89
N CYS A 194 14.86 -0.83 11.69
CA CYS A 194 15.65 -1.09 10.48
C CYS A 194 16.15 0.18 9.79
N GLY A 195 15.83 1.38 10.31
CA GLY A 195 16.21 2.67 9.74
C GLY A 195 15.39 3.10 8.52
N LEU A 196 14.27 2.41 8.21
CA LEU A 196 13.48 2.72 7.00
C LEU A 196 12.76 4.07 7.05
N HIS A 197 12.68 4.69 8.23
CA HIS A 197 12.11 6.02 8.46
C HIS A 197 13.15 7.16 8.26
N GLN A 198 14.43 6.83 8.02
CA GLN A 198 15.55 7.76 7.83
C GLN A 198 16.26 7.60 6.48
N LEU A 199 15.54 7.20 5.43
CA LEU A 199 16.09 7.10 4.07
C LEU A 199 16.08 8.47 3.38
N SER A 200 16.93 9.38 3.86
CA SER A 200 16.93 10.80 3.47
C SER A 200 17.81 11.13 2.26
N THR A 201 18.62 10.18 1.79
CA THR A 201 19.48 10.37 0.61
C THR A 201 19.39 9.16 -0.31
N LEU A 202 19.85 9.34 -1.55
CA LEU A 202 19.99 8.26 -2.52
C LEU A 202 21.30 7.46 -2.37
N ASP A 203 21.93 7.51 -1.18
CA ASP A 203 23.14 6.73 -0.94
C ASP A 203 22.77 5.26 -0.67
N LEU A 204 23.49 4.35 -1.33
CA LEU A 204 23.36 2.92 -1.09
C LEU A 204 24.12 2.47 0.16
N ARG A 205 24.95 3.36 0.75
CA ARG A 205 25.70 3.07 1.97
C ARG A 205 24.78 3.06 3.19
N PRO A 206 25.10 2.24 4.22
CA PRO A 206 24.30 2.18 5.42
C PRO A 206 24.22 3.54 6.13
N HIS A 207 23.00 4.04 6.29
CA HIS A 207 22.71 5.24 7.05
C HIS A 207 22.63 4.92 8.54
N SER A 208 23.73 5.11 9.25
CA SER A 208 23.75 5.16 10.71
C SER A 208 24.89 6.07 11.18
N PRO A 209 24.79 7.40 11.00
CA PRO A 209 25.80 8.32 11.52
C PRO A 209 25.73 8.33 13.06
N GLY A 210 26.45 7.40 13.70
CA GLY A 210 26.62 7.36 15.16
C GLY A 210 26.39 6.01 15.83
N SER A 211 25.82 5.01 15.16
CA SER A 211 25.66 3.67 15.76
C SER A 211 26.89 2.80 15.51
N ARG A 212 27.46 2.24 16.59
CA ARG A 212 28.52 1.21 16.51
C ARG A 212 27.98 -0.18 16.17
N ALA A 213 26.67 -0.39 16.27
CA ALA A 213 26.04 -1.66 15.94
C ALA A 213 25.78 -1.75 14.43
N PRO A 214 25.99 -2.92 13.80
CA PRO A 214 25.67 -3.09 12.39
C PRO A 214 24.16 -2.95 12.17
N PRO A 215 23.73 -2.40 11.02
CA PRO A 215 22.31 -2.25 10.71
C PRO A 215 21.62 -3.62 10.68
N ILE A 216 20.34 -3.63 11.09
CA ILE A 216 19.50 -4.84 11.12
C ILE A 216 19.32 -5.39 9.70
N LEU A 217 18.94 -4.51 8.75
CA LEU A 217 18.92 -4.85 7.34
C LEU A 217 20.30 -4.65 6.72
N PRO A 218 20.71 -5.50 5.75
CA PRO A 218 21.86 -5.21 4.93
C PRO A 218 21.61 -3.91 4.14
N PRO A 219 22.65 -3.19 3.67
CA PRO A 219 22.48 -2.07 2.75
C PRO A 219 21.67 -2.48 1.50
N PRO A 220 20.93 -1.57 0.86
CA PRO A 220 20.30 -1.85 -0.42
C PRO A 220 21.36 -2.24 -1.46
N THR A 221 21.08 -3.27 -2.27
CA THR A 221 22.03 -3.79 -3.27
C THR A 221 22.19 -2.86 -4.46
N ASP A 222 21.13 -2.14 -4.80
CA ASP A 222 21.05 -1.18 -5.89
C ASP A 222 19.99 -0.10 -5.58
N TYR A 223 19.87 0.88 -6.47
CA TYR A 223 18.87 1.96 -6.34
C TYR A 223 17.44 1.44 -6.39
N LEU A 224 17.19 0.34 -7.10
CA LEU A 224 15.86 -0.25 -7.20
C LEU A 224 15.42 -0.82 -5.84
N ALA A 225 16.29 -1.59 -5.17
CA ALA A 225 16.08 -2.08 -3.81
C ALA A 225 15.94 -0.92 -2.80
N LEU A 226 16.64 0.20 -3.00
CA LEU A 226 16.42 1.41 -2.20
C LEU A 226 15.01 1.98 -2.43
N GLY A 227 14.56 2.06 -3.68
CA GLY A 227 13.20 2.48 -4.04
C GLY A 227 12.14 1.59 -3.39
N GLU A 228 12.30 0.28 -3.45
CA GLU A 228 11.40 -0.68 -2.80
C GLU A 228 11.34 -0.49 -1.28
N ARG A 229 12.46 -0.16 -0.63
CA ARG A 229 12.51 0.14 0.82
C ARG A 229 11.80 1.44 1.17
N ILE A 230 11.98 2.49 0.37
CA ILE A 230 11.27 3.77 0.51
C ILE A 230 9.76 3.51 0.41
N HIS A 231 9.34 2.79 -0.63
CA HIS A 231 7.93 2.43 -0.82
C HIS A 231 7.39 1.55 0.31
N ALA A 232 8.16 0.57 0.80
CA ALA A 232 7.75 -0.28 1.91
C ALA A 232 7.52 0.52 3.20
N PHE A 233 8.35 1.52 3.48
CA PHE A 233 8.12 2.44 4.60
C PHE A 233 6.80 3.19 4.46
N TRP A 234 6.57 3.84 3.31
CA TRP A 234 5.33 4.58 3.06
C TRP A 234 4.09 3.69 3.03
N ALA A 235 4.22 2.46 2.54
CA ALA A 235 3.19 1.44 2.58
C ALA A 235 2.77 1.10 4.03
N ILE A 236 3.71 0.95 4.95
CA ILE A 236 3.45 0.72 6.37
C ILE A 236 2.85 1.97 7.02
N TYR A 237 3.42 3.14 6.74
CA TYR A 237 2.93 4.43 7.21
C TYR A 237 1.47 4.63 6.86
N ASN A 238 1.10 4.43 5.60
CA ASN A 238 -0.27 4.55 5.13
C ASN A 238 -1.20 3.53 5.78
N LEU A 239 -0.75 2.28 5.93
CA LEU A 239 -1.54 1.25 6.57
C LEU A 239 -1.82 1.62 8.04
N ASP A 240 -0.84 2.18 8.74
CA ASP A 240 -0.99 2.64 10.11
C ASP A 240 -1.98 3.81 10.22
N ARG A 241 -1.90 4.82 9.34
CA ARG A 241 -2.87 5.92 9.30
C ARG A 241 -4.28 5.42 8.98
N THR A 242 -4.43 4.47 8.05
CA THR A 242 -5.70 3.83 7.72
C THR A 242 -6.28 3.07 8.91
N ILE A 243 -5.49 2.22 9.57
CA ILE A 243 -5.98 1.42 10.70
C ILE A 243 -6.28 2.32 11.90
N SER A 244 -5.47 3.33 12.16
CA SER A 244 -5.76 4.33 13.20
C SER A 244 -7.10 5.00 12.96
N ALA A 245 -7.38 5.34 11.69
CA ALA A 245 -8.66 5.92 11.30
C ALA A 245 -9.84 4.95 11.52
N VAL A 246 -9.69 3.69 11.12
CA VAL A 246 -10.71 2.65 11.26
C VAL A 246 -10.95 2.24 12.72
N ALA A 247 -9.88 2.08 13.49
CA ALA A 247 -9.91 1.60 14.86
C ALA A 247 -10.30 2.71 15.86
N GLY A 248 -10.10 3.98 15.50
CA GLY A 248 -10.18 5.09 16.45
C GLY A 248 -9.08 5.01 17.51
N LEU A 249 -7.92 4.45 17.15
CA LEU A 249 -6.77 4.28 18.03
C LEU A 249 -5.61 5.18 17.58
N PRO A 250 -4.69 5.54 18.48
CA PRO A 250 -3.50 6.31 18.12
C PRO A 250 -2.62 5.58 17.10
N SER A 251 -2.03 6.35 16.19
CA SER A 251 -1.03 5.88 15.23
C SER A 251 0.24 5.38 15.92
N ALA A 252 0.89 4.38 15.34
CA ALA A 252 2.21 3.93 15.78
C ALA A 252 3.30 4.97 15.47
N PHE A 253 3.06 5.83 14.48
CA PHE A 253 3.88 7.00 14.18
C PHE A 253 3.32 8.22 14.92
N GLY A 254 4.20 9.02 15.54
CA GLY A 254 3.78 10.27 16.19
C GLY A 254 3.21 11.30 15.22
N ASP A 255 2.66 12.38 15.76
CA ASP A 255 2.49 13.64 15.00
C ASP A 255 3.85 14.33 15.01
N ASP A 256 4.36 14.71 13.84
CA ASP A 256 5.67 15.38 13.68
C ASP A 256 5.70 16.79 14.31
N GLY A 257 4.68 17.20 15.07
CA GLY A 257 4.59 18.51 15.69
C GLY A 257 3.76 18.54 16.97
N SER A 258 4.40 18.36 18.13
CA SER A 258 4.38 19.33 19.24
C SER A 258 5.02 18.79 20.53
N ASP A 259 6.16 19.40 20.87
CA ASP A 259 6.63 19.79 22.21
C ASP A 259 6.76 18.78 23.36
N HIS A 260 6.50 17.50 23.14
CA HIS A 260 6.76 16.49 24.16
C HIS A 260 7.55 15.31 23.60
N VAL A 261 8.80 15.27 24.07
CA VAL A 261 9.70 14.11 24.17
C VAL A 261 10.56 13.86 22.93
N GLU A 262 11.79 14.36 23.04
CA GLU A 262 13.01 13.76 22.52
C GLU A 262 12.81 12.25 22.19
N ALA A 263 12.85 11.89 20.90
CA ALA A 263 12.76 10.52 20.35
C ALA A 263 11.39 9.94 19.90
N CYS A 264 10.44 10.75 19.39
CA CYS A 264 9.75 10.27 18.18
C CYS A 264 10.75 10.40 17.02
N GLU A 265 11.25 9.28 16.51
CA GLU A 265 12.29 9.26 15.48
C GLU A 265 11.78 9.98 14.22
N LYS A 266 12.27 11.21 14.01
CA LYS A 266 11.85 12.11 12.93
C LYS A 266 11.84 11.35 11.60
N ILE A 267 10.70 11.37 10.90
CA ILE A 267 10.60 10.77 9.57
C ILE A 267 11.35 11.68 8.60
N THR A 268 12.49 11.20 8.10
CA THR A 268 13.30 11.89 7.08
C THR A 268 13.36 11.13 5.76
N THR A 269 12.65 10.01 5.66
CA THR A 269 12.52 9.24 4.41
C THR A 269 11.95 10.10 3.28
N LEU A 270 12.60 10.03 2.12
CA LEU A 270 12.17 10.71 0.90
C LEU A 270 10.78 10.27 0.47
N LEU A 271 9.98 11.19 -0.05
CA LEU A 271 8.68 10.88 -0.66
C LEU A 271 8.85 9.90 -1.83
N PRO A 272 7.91 8.96 -2.00
CA PRO A 272 8.06 7.88 -2.95
C PRO A 272 8.02 8.40 -4.40
N ARG A 273 8.90 7.84 -5.24
CA ARG A 273 8.98 8.10 -6.68
C ARG A 273 8.57 6.87 -7.50
N PRO A 274 8.20 7.03 -8.78
CA PRO A 274 7.96 5.90 -9.66
C PRO A 274 9.16 4.93 -9.63
N LEU A 275 8.92 3.63 -9.42
CA LEU A 275 10.02 2.66 -9.24
C LEU A 275 10.97 2.63 -10.45
N ARG A 276 10.45 2.90 -11.65
CA ARG A 276 11.25 3.00 -12.88
C ARG A 276 12.37 4.05 -12.82
N GLU A 277 12.17 5.15 -12.08
CA GLU A 277 13.21 6.19 -11.95
C GLU A 277 14.44 5.66 -11.23
N TYR A 278 14.25 4.69 -10.31
CA TYR A 278 15.36 4.02 -9.62
C TYR A 278 16.19 3.10 -10.49
N ARG A 279 15.71 2.76 -11.71
CA ARG A 279 16.53 2.07 -12.72
C ARG A 279 17.51 3.02 -13.43
N SER A 280 17.32 4.33 -13.31
CA SER A 280 18.11 5.36 -13.99
C SER A 280 18.71 6.36 -12.98
N PRO A 281 19.77 5.98 -12.25
CA PRO A 281 20.30 6.78 -11.13
C PRO A 281 20.75 8.18 -11.53
N GLU A 282 21.19 8.37 -12.78
CA GLU A 282 21.58 9.68 -13.34
C GLU A 282 20.43 10.70 -13.30
N GLN A 283 19.19 10.24 -13.55
CA GLN A 283 18.00 11.10 -13.49
C GLN A 283 17.63 11.44 -12.04
N LEU A 284 17.83 10.50 -11.13
CA LEU A 284 17.49 10.68 -9.72
C LEU A 284 18.36 11.74 -9.03
N VAL A 285 19.65 11.81 -9.35
CA VAL A 285 20.60 12.77 -8.73
C VAL A 285 20.21 14.23 -9.02
N HIS A 286 19.60 14.50 -10.18
CA HIS A 286 19.23 15.85 -10.59
C HIS A 286 17.85 16.30 -10.11
N THR A 287 17.11 15.43 -9.42
CA THR A 287 15.73 15.74 -9.04
C THR A 287 15.61 16.06 -7.56
N PRO A 288 14.87 17.12 -7.17
CA PRO A 288 14.72 17.49 -5.76
C PRO A 288 14.25 16.32 -4.88
N HIS A 289 14.93 16.22 -3.74
CA HIS A 289 14.67 15.26 -2.68
C HIS A 289 13.72 15.91 -1.68
N LEU A 290 12.47 15.48 -1.68
CA LEU A 290 11.43 16.04 -0.83
C LEU A 290 11.06 15.04 0.27
N THR A 291 10.92 15.52 1.49
CA THR A 291 10.32 14.79 2.60
C THR A 291 8.92 15.31 2.90
N ILE A 292 8.16 14.57 3.72
CA ILE A 292 6.86 15.05 4.19
C ILE A 292 7.00 16.32 5.05
N SER A 293 8.12 16.47 5.77
CA SER A 293 8.42 17.67 6.56
C SER A 293 8.61 18.90 5.67
N ASP A 294 9.28 18.76 4.53
CA ASP A 294 9.52 19.87 3.59
C ASP A 294 8.21 20.36 2.96
N TYR A 295 7.31 19.42 2.64
CA TYR A 295 5.97 19.73 2.13
C TYR A 295 5.17 20.60 3.11
N PHE A 296 5.11 20.26 4.40
CA PHE A 296 4.35 21.06 5.36
C PHE A 296 5.06 22.35 5.80
N SER A 297 6.39 22.40 5.72
CA SER A 297 7.16 23.62 6.00
C SER A 297 6.89 24.70 4.95
N SER A 298 6.81 24.30 3.68
CA SER A 298 6.46 25.19 2.56
C SER A 298 4.96 25.57 2.53
N ALA A 299 4.09 24.75 3.10
CA ALA A 299 2.66 25.03 3.26
C ALA A 299 2.32 26.06 4.37
N SER A 300 3.29 26.71 5.00
CA SER A 300 3.04 27.77 5.98
C SER A 300 2.38 29.02 5.36
N ILE A 301 1.64 29.80 6.16
CA ILE A 301 0.76 30.92 5.73
C ILE A 301 1.51 31.97 4.88
N ASN A 302 2.82 32.12 5.10
CA ASN A 302 3.68 33.10 4.43
C ASN A 302 4.74 32.46 3.51
N GLY A 303 4.65 31.13 3.28
CA GLY A 303 5.65 30.37 2.54
C GLY A 303 5.75 30.78 1.07
N SER A 304 6.97 31.13 0.64
CA SER A 304 7.32 31.31 -0.78
C SER A 304 7.23 29.98 -1.54
N LEU A 305 6.63 30.02 -2.73
CA LEU A 305 6.25 28.89 -3.59
C LEU A 305 7.42 28.12 -4.24
N ASN A 306 8.66 28.30 -3.77
CA ASN A 306 9.85 28.03 -4.58
C ASN A 306 10.39 26.59 -4.54
N GLU A 307 9.90 25.72 -3.65
CA GLU A 307 10.31 24.30 -3.57
C GLU A 307 9.15 23.32 -3.86
N ARG A 308 8.22 23.70 -4.75
CA ARG A 308 7.21 22.75 -5.23
C ARG A 308 7.82 21.76 -6.22
N ALA A 309 7.47 20.48 -6.08
CA ALA A 309 7.65 19.52 -7.15
C ALA A 309 6.79 19.97 -8.35
N VAL A 310 7.44 20.35 -9.45
CA VAL A 310 6.76 20.57 -10.73
C VAL A 310 6.28 19.20 -11.21
N ASN A 311 4.97 18.96 -11.22
CA ASN A 311 4.31 17.68 -11.53
C ASN A 311 4.61 16.58 -10.49
N PRO A 312 3.92 16.55 -9.33
CA PRO A 312 4.12 15.50 -8.34
C PRO A 312 3.70 14.13 -8.90
N SER A 313 4.45 13.09 -8.54
CA SER A 313 4.08 11.70 -8.86
C SER A 313 2.77 11.32 -8.19
N VAL A 314 2.06 10.34 -8.73
CA VAL A 314 0.82 9.82 -8.13
C VAL A 314 1.06 9.34 -6.70
N HIS A 315 2.19 8.68 -6.46
CA HIS A 315 2.56 8.23 -5.11
C HIS A 315 2.80 9.39 -4.14
N MET A 316 3.42 10.48 -4.61
CA MET A 316 3.62 11.68 -3.79
C MET A 316 2.29 12.34 -3.43
N LEU A 317 1.39 12.49 -4.39
CA LEU A 317 0.04 13.02 -4.19
C LEU A 317 -0.75 12.16 -3.19
N GLU A 318 -0.66 10.85 -3.29
CA GLU A 318 -1.30 9.93 -2.34
C GLU A 318 -0.77 10.14 -0.91
N MET A 319 0.56 10.25 -0.74
CA MET A 319 1.15 10.48 0.59
C MET A 319 0.71 11.81 1.20
N GLN A 320 0.74 12.88 0.39
CA GLN A 320 0.30 14.21 0.82
C GLN A 320 -1.18 14.19 1.25
N ALA A 321 -2.05 13.56 0.47
CA ALA A 321 -3.47 13.47 0.76
C ALA A 321 -3.78 12.70 2.05
N ILE A 322 -3.09 11.58 2.28
CA ILE A 322 -3.22 10.78 3.51
C ILE A 322 -2.81 11.60 4.72
N GLU A 323 -1.68 12.30 4.63
CA GLU A 323 -1.14 13.08 5.74
C GLU A 323 -2.01 14.30 6.06
N ILE A 324 -2.48 15.02 5.03
CA ILE A 324 -3.42 16.13 5.20
C ILE A 324 -4.71 15.65 5.89
N HIS A 325 -5.29 14.55 5.40
CA HIS A 325 -6.50 13.98 6.00
C HIS A 325 -6.26 13.54 7.44
N HIS A 326 -5.12 12.90 7.72
CA HIS A 326 -4.77 12.46 9.06
C HIS A 326 -4.63 13.64 10.03
N ARG A 327 -3.83 14.66 9.70
CA ARG A 327 -3.65 15.85 10.53
C ARG A 327 -4.95 16.62 10.74
N ALA A 328 -5.82 16.68 9.72
CA ALA A 328 -7.14 17.30 9.85
C ALA A 328 -8.01 16.53 10.84
N ARG A 329 -8.02 15.20 10.76
CA ARG A 329 -8.73 14.34 11.70
C ARG A 329 -8.20 14.50 13.13
N GLU A 330 -6.89 14.51 13.33
CA GLU A 330 -6.32 14.70 14.67
C GLU A 330 -6.65 16.06 15.26
N ALA A 331 -6.59 17.13 14.46
CA ALA A 331 -6.94 18.48 14.89
C ALA A 331 -8.41 18.59 15.33
N LEU A 332 -9.31 17.78 14.78
CA LEU A 332 -10.71 17.70 15.21
C LEU A 332 -10.88 16.98 16.56
N HIS A 333 -10.20 15.84 16.76
CA HIS A 333 -10.39 15.05 17.99
C HIS A 333 -9.56 15.55 19.18
N ARG A 334 -8.49 16.33 18.95
CA ARG A 334 -7.65 16.92 20.02
C ARG A 334 -7.60 18.44 19.92
N PRO A 335 -8.70 19.17 20.22
CA PRO A 335 -8.74 20.63 20.08
C PRO A 335 -7.83 21.44 21.04
N GLY A 336 -6.93 20.83 21.82
CA GLY A 336 -6.01 21.59 22.66
C GLY A 336 -5.19 20.80 23.69
N SER A 337 -4.35 19.85 23.27
CA SER A 337 -3.34 19.23 24.17
C SER A 337 -2.06 20.05 24.34
N GLY A 338 -2.02 21.29 23.84
CA GLY A 338 -0.96 22.24 24.16
C GLY A 338 -1.16 22.78 25.57
N THR A 339 -0.58 22.11 26.56
CA THR A 339 -0.46 22.66 27.91
C THR A 339 0.66 23.71 27.92
N SER A 340 0.40 24.88 27.33
CA SER A 340 1.10 26.10 27.72
C SER A 340 0.14 27.26 27.69
N THR A 341 -0.17 27.73 28.91
CA THR A 341 -0.78 29.02 29.21
C THR A 341 -2.10 29.31 28.47
N ARG A 342 -3.18 29.03 29.20
CA ARG A 342 -4.48 29.70 29.04
C ARG A 342 -4.24 31.18 28.84
N LEU A 343 -4.44 31.65 27.61
CA LEU A 343 -5.01 32.96 27.22
C LEU A 343 -5.10 33.14 25.68
N PHE A 344 -4.57 32.25 24.83
CA PHE A 344 -4.68 32.38 23.36
C PHE A 344 -4.98 31.08 22.55
N SER A 345 -5.48 30.01 23.18
CA SER A 345 -5.54 28.67 22.54
C SER A 345 -6.58 28.48 21.41
N GLY A 346 -7.42 29.48 21.11
CA GLY A 346 -8.38 29.41 19.99
C GLY A 346 -7.75 29.65 18.62
N SER A 347 -6.64 30.39 18.55
CA SER A 347 -6.04 30.79 17.27
C SER A 347 -5.27 29.64 16.60
N GLY A 348 -4.55 28.82 17.36
CA GLY A 348 -3.65 27.80 16.79
C GLY A 348 -4.37 26.69 16.02
N THR A 349 -5.45 26.13 16.57
CA THR A 349 -6.23 25.07 15.93
C THR A 349 -6.94 25.57 14.67
N SER A 350 -7.53 26.77 14.72
CA SER A 350 -8.16 27.39 13.55
C SER A 350 -7.15 27.66 12.44
N THR A 351 -5.96 28.14 12.78
CA THR A 351 -4.87 28.36 11.83
C THR A 351 -4.37 27.04 11.22
N ARG A 352 -4.19 25.98 12.04
CA ARG A 352 -3.78 24.65 11.56
C ARG A 352 -4.80 24.06 10.58
N LEU A 353 -6.09 24.14 10.91
CA LEU A 353 -7.17 23.67 10.02
C LEU A 353 -7.26 24.48 8.73
N PHE A 354 -7.02 25.80 8.79
CA PHE A 354 -6.97 26.64 7.59
C PHE A 354 -5.82 26.22 6.65
N VAL A 355 -4.62 25.99 7.19
CA VAL A 355 -3.47 25.51 6.40
C VAL A 355 -3.79 24.17 5.75
N LEU A 356 -4.37 23.22 6.50
CA LEU A 356 -4.75 21.91 5.97
C LEU A 356 -5.85 21.99 4.90
N GLY A 357 -6.83 22.86 5.08
CA GLY A 357 -7.84 23.16 4.06
C GLY A 357 -7.22 23.73 2.79
N ARG A 358 -6.25 24.64 2.90
CA ARG A 358 -5.52 25.15 1.74
C ARG A 358 -4.71 24.06 1.04
N SER A 359 -3.96 23.24 1.78
CA SER A 359 -3.19 22.12 1.20
C SER A 359 -4.08 21.12 0.48
N ALA A 360 -5.27 20.82 1.00
CA ALA A 360 -6.24 19.97 0.31
C ALA A 360 -6.79 20.62 -0.98
N LEU A 361 -6.90 21.95 -1.06
CA LEU A 361 -7.28 22.63 -2.30
C LEU A 361 -6.15 22.58 -3.34
N GLU A 362 -4.91 22.71 -2.90
CA GLU A 362 -3.72 22.61 -3.77
C GLU A 362 -3.62 21.23 -4.43
N LEU A 363 -3.93 20.16 -3.69
CA LEU A 363 -4.02 18.81 -4.26
C LEU A 363 -5.00 18.69 -5.44
N PHE A 364 -6.08 19.47 -5.47
CA PHE A 364 -6.99 19.45 -6.63
C PHE A 364 -6.39 20.09 -7.87
N SER A 365 -5.53 21.10 -7.68
CA SER A 365 -4.86 21.79 -8.79
C SER A 365 -3.71 20.97 -9.35
N ASP A 366 -3.03 20.22 -8.48
CA ASP A 366 -1.88 19.39 -8.85
C ASP A 366 -2.30 17.98 -9.32
N ALA A 367 -3.56 17.58 -9.12
CA ALA A 367 -4.04 16.25 -9.49
C ALA A 367 -4.04 16.03 -11.03
N PRO A 368 -3.35 14.99 -11.53
CA PRO A 368 -3.39 14.64 -12.94
C PRO A 368 -4.74 14.02 -13.32
N PRO A 369 -5.00 13.79 -14.63
CA PRO A 369 -6.16 13.04 -15.08
C PRO A 369 -6.30 11.69 -14.36
N LEU A 370 -7.54 11.23 -14.16
CA LEU A 370 -7.82 10.01 -13.38
C LEU A 370 -7.20 8.74 -13.96
N ASP A 371 -6.91 8.71 -15.26
CA ASP A 371 -6.28 7.62 -16.00
C ASP A 371 -4.75 7.76 -16.10
N TYR A 372 -4.17 8.78 -15.45
CA TYR A 372 -2.73 8.97 -15.41
C TYR A 372 -2.06 7.92 -14.52
N PHE A 373 -0.99 7.32 -15.04
CA PHE A 373 -0.11 6.43 -14.28
C PHE A 373 1.33 6.94 -14.39
N ASP A 374 2.03 6.88 -13.26
CA ASP A 374 3.44 7.21 -13.17
C ASP A 374 4.31 6.28 -14.03
N ASP A 375 3.85 5.06 -14.30
CA ASP A 375 4.50 4.07 -15.16
C ASP A 375 3.70 3.92 -16.46
N ASN A 376 4.36 3.55 -17.57
CA ASN A 376 3.70 3.14 -18.83
C ASN A 376 3.06 1.75 -18.68
N ASP A 377 2.28 1.55 -17.63
CA ASP A 377 1.59 0.30 -17.32
C ASP A 377 0.38 0.17 -18.24
N SER A 378 0.64 -0.11 -19.52
CA SER A 378 -0.36 -0.27 -20.59
C SER A 378 -1.38 -1.38 -20.32
N VAL A 379 -1.13 -2.21 -19.29
CA VAL A 379 -1.99 -3.29 -18.82
C VAL A 379 -3.21 -2.75 -18.08
N HIS A 380 -3.14 -1.56 -17.49
CA HIS A 380 -4.25 -0.94 -16.77
C HIS A 380 -4.89 0.18 -17.62
N ALA A 381 -5.63 -0.20 -18.66
CA ALA A 381 -6.55 0.70 -19.34
C ALA A 381 -7.73 1.02 -18.39
N GLY A 382 -7.54 1.95 -17.46
CA GLY A 382 -8.52 2.24 -16.43
C GLY A 382 -8.14 3.42 -15.54
N ILE A 383 -9.00 3.69 -14.56
CA ILE A 383 -8.79 4.78 -13.60
C ILE A 383 -7.80 4.36 -12.52
N ASN A 384 -6.85 5.25 -12.22
CA ASN A 384 -5.84 5.06 -11.20
C ASN A 384 -6.44 5.21 -9.79
N PRO A 385 -6.46 4.12 -8.98
CA PRO A 385 -7.07 4.15 -7.65
C PRO A 385 -6.34 5.06 -6.67
N CYS A 386 -5.04 5.30 -6.83
CA CYS A 386 -4.27 6.20 -5.98
C CYS A 386 -4.73 7.66 -6.16
N ILE A 387 -5.02 8.08 -7.39
CA ILE A 387 -5.56 9.42 -7.68
C ILE A 387 -6.97 9.56 -7.09
N VAL A 388 -7.83 8.55 -7.28
CA VAL A 388 -9.18 8.53 -6.71
C VAL A 388 -9.10 8.66 -5.18
N LYS A 389 -8.23 7.88 -4.53
CA LYS A 389 -8.01 7.94 -3.09
C LYS A 389 -7.55 9.32 -2.63
N ALA A 390 -6.55 9.90 -3.30
CA ALA A 390 -6.04 11.24 -2.96
C ALA A 390 -7.15 12.30 -3.03
N LEU A 391 -7.95 12.28 -4.09
CA LEU A 391 -9.07 13.22 -4.27
C LEU A 391 -10.19 13.01 -3.24
N VAL A 392 -10.56 11.76 -2.94
CA VAL A 392 -11.58 11.46 -1.90
C VAL A 392 -11.11 11.99 -0.54
N LEU A 393 -9.84 11.80 -0.19
CA LEU A 393 -9.25 12.28 1.06
C LEU A 393 -9.23 13.81 1.12
N ALA A 394 -8.85 14.47 0.03
CA ALA A 394 -8.86 15.92 -0.07
C ALA A 394 -10.29 16.50 0.08
N TYR A 395 -11.28 15.96 -0.63
CA TYR A 395 -12.68 16.39 -0.51
C TYR A 395 -13.23 16.16 0.89
N THR A 396 -12.96 14.98 1.47
CA THR A 396 -13.38 14.66 2.84
C THR A 396 -12.76 15.62 3.84
N THR A 397 -11.50 16.00 3.63
CA THR A 397 -10.80 16.99 4.46
C THR A 397 -11.48 18.36 4.38
N GLN A 398 -11.89 18.82 3.20
CA GLN A 398 -12.63 20.08 3.07
C GLN A 398 -13.93 20.07 3.88
N ILE A 399 -14.71 18.97 3.80
CA ILE A 399 -15.95 18.82 4.57
C ILE A 399 -15.64 18.84 6.08
N LYS A 400 -14.62 18.10 6.52
CA LYS A 400 -14.16 18.05 7.91
C LYS A 400 -13.74 19.44 8.43
N VAL A 401 -12.95 20.18 7.66
CA VAL A 401 -12.52 21.55 8.00
C VAL A 401 -13.71 22.51 8.06
N ALA A 402 -14.64 22.45 7.11
CA ALA A 402 -15.83 23.29 7.10
C ALA A 402 -16.74 23.02 8.31
N LEU A 403 -16.93 21.75 8.68
CA LEU A 403 -17.67 21.37 9.89
C LEU A 403 -16.97 21.87 11.16
N ALA A 404 -15.64 21.84 11.20
CA ALA A 404 -14.87 22.38 12.32
C ALA A 404 -15.06 23.90 12.50
N GLN A 405 -15.04 24.63 11.39
CA GLN A 405 -15.05 26.09 11.38
C GLN A 405 -16.46 26.67 11.53
N HIS A 406 -17.45 26.03 10.90
CA HIS A 406 -18.81 26.56 10.80
C HIS A 406 -19.85 25.74 11.56
N GLY A 407 -19.46 24.60 12.15
CA GLY A 407 -20.37 23.72 12.89
C GLY A 407 -21.57 23.31 12.03
N ARG A 408 -22.78 23.48 12.57
CA ARG A 408 -24.01 23.12 11.85
C ARG A 408 -24.29 24.00 10.62
N ALA A 409 -23.70 25.20 10.52
CA ALA A 409 -23.92 26.05 9.35
C ALA A 409 -23.33 25.44 8.06
N ALA A 410 -22.30 24.59 8.18
CA ALA A 410 -21.70 23.89 7.04
C ALA A 410 -22.69 22.98 6.29
N TYR A 411 -23.72 22.44 6.97
CA TYR A 411 -24.76 21.64 6.31
C TYR A 411 -25.61 22.47 5.33
N GLY A 412 -25.79 23.77 5.60
CA GLY A 412 -26.54 24.67 4.73
C GLY A 412 -25.72 25.25 3.56
N ASP A 413 -24.40 25.19 3.66
CA ASP A 413 -23.49 25.79 2.68
C ASP A 413 -23.55 25.04 1.33
N PRO A 414 -23.95 25.72 0.23
CA PRO A 414 -24.03 25.09 -1.08
C PRO A 414 -22.67 24.62 -1.61
N ALA A 415 -21.57 25.29 -1.28
CA ALA A 415 -20.24 24.91 -1.72
C ALA A 415 -19.78 23.61 -1.03
N VAL A 416 -20.01 23.48 0.28
CA VAL A 416 -19.68 22.26 1.04
C VAL A 416 -20.55 21.08 0.60
N ARG A 417 -21.82 21.32 0.28
CA ARG A 417 -22.70 20.30 -0.33
C ARG A 417 -22.21 19.85 -1.70
N GLN A 418 -21.77 20.79 -2.55
CA GLN A 418 -21.21 20.46 -3.85
C GLN A 418 -19.97 19.57 -3.73
N ILE A 419 -19.12 19.80 -2.72
CA ILE A 419 -17.96 18.96 -2.42
C ILE A 419 -18.37 17.51 -2.12
N GLY A 420 -19.41 17.30 -1.31
CA GLY A 420 -19.96 15.95 -1.07
C GLY A 420 -20.43 15.28 -2.38
N GLY A 421 -21.08 16.03 -3.25
CA GLY A 421 -21.46 15.56 -4.59
C GLY A 421 -20.28 15.20 -5.49
N GLN A 422 -19.12 15.87 -5.35
CA GLN A 422 -17.90 15.52 -6.10
C GLN A 422 -17.36 14.13 -5.72
N VAL A 423 -17.44 13.74 -4.44
CA VAL A 423 -17.04 12.39 -3.99
C VAL A 423 -17.89 11.32 -4.68
N ALA A 424 -19.22 11.49 -4.71
CA ALA A 424 -20.12 10.58 -5.41
C ALA A 424 -19.85 10.54 -6.92
N GLY A 425 -19.61 11.71 -7.53
CA GLY A 425 -19.28 11.84 -8.94
C GLY A 425 -17.96 11.15 -9.31
N LEU A 426 -16.96 11.24 -8.44
CA LEU A 426 -15.64 10.62 -8.60
C LEU A 426 -15.73 9.09 -8.58
N LEU A 427 -16.43 8.51 -7.59
CA LEU A 427 -16.62 7.05 -7.53
C LEU A 427 -17.45 6.52 -8.69
N ARG A 428 -18.43 7.29 -9.16
CA ARG A 428 -19.18 6.95 -10.38
C ARG A 428 -18.27 6.94 -11.61
N ARG A 429 -17.39 7.94 -11.75
CA ARG A 429 -16.42 7.99 -12.84
C ARG A 429 -15.42 6.84 -12.77
N ALA A 430 -14.99 6.47 -11.56
CA ALA A 430 -14.10 5.32 -11.33
C ALA A 430 -14.65 4.00 -11.91
N GLN A 431 -15.99 3.86 -12.01
CA GLN A 431 -16.73 2.68 -12.51
C GLN A 431 -16.49 1.38 -11.74
N SER A 432 -15.41 1.28 -10.98
CA SER A 432 -14.99 0.17 -10.17
C SER A 432 -14.46 0.68 -8.83
N THR A 433 -14.61 -0.14 -7.80
CA THR A 433 -13.99 0.05 -6.49
C THR A 433 -12.75 -0.81 -6.30
N ALA A 434 -12.37 -1.59 -7.32
CA ALA A 434 -11.14 -2.37 -7.32
C ALA A 434 -9.94 -1.43 -7.17
N GLY A 435 -8.99 -1.78 -6.29
CA GLY A 435 -7.85 -0.90 -6.00
C GLY A 435 -8.07 0.10 -4.87
N LEU A 436 -9.32 0.37 -4.46
CA LEU A 436 -9.62 1.29 -3.36
C LEU A 436 -9.55 0.56 -2.02
N ASP A 437 -8.93 1.19 -1.02
CA ASP A 437 -8.75 0.61 0.31
C ASP A 437 -9.87 0.99 1.30
N ALA A 438 -9.78 0.45 2.52
CA ALA A 438 -10.74 0.72 3.58
C ALA A 438 -10.80 2.20 3.99
N LEU A 439 -9.72 2.98 3.83
CA LEU A 439 -9.73 4.40 4.19
C LEU A 439 -10.65 5.19 3.25
N VAL A 440 -10.63 4.89 1.95
CA VAL A 440 -11.61 5.45 1.00
C VAL A 440 -13.03 5.14 1.45
N GLY A 441 -13.29 3.91 1.89
CA GLY A 441 -14.59 3.50 2.44
C GLY A 441 -15.03 4.30 3.66
N VAL A 442 -14.12 4.54 4.62
CA VAL A 442 -14.37 5.39 5.80
C VAL A 442 -14.76 6.80 5.36
N CYS A 443 -13.99 7.41 4.46
CA CYS A 443 -14.26 8.75 3.93
C CYS A 443 -15.60 8.82 3.18
N CYS A 444 -15.96 7.78 2.43
CA CYS A 444 -17.24 7.68 1.73
C CYS A 444 -18.41 7.58 2.72
N ALA A 445 -18.27 6.77 3.78
CA ALA A 445 -19.29 6.64 4.82
C ALA A 445 -19.50 7.97 5.58
N PHE A 446 -18.41 8.65 5.93
CA PHE A 446 -18.45 9.99 6.52
C PHE A 446 -19.19 10.99 5.61
N THR A 447 -18.81 11.03 4.33
CA THR A 447 -19.41 11.94 3.34
C THR A 447 -20.90 11.64 3.14
N LEU A 448 -21.29 10.36 3.10
CA LEU A 448 -22.68 9.95 3.01
C LEU A 448 -23.50 10.45 4.21
N GLY A 449 -22.96 10.30 5.43
CA GLY A 449 -23.58 10.83 6.65
C GLY A 449 -23.68 12.36 6.67
N PHE A 450 -22.71 13.06 6.08
CA PHE A 450 -22.80 14.51 5.87
C PHE A 450 -23.93 14.87 4.90
N MET A 451 -23.98 14.26 3.72
CA MET A 451 -24.97 14.55 2.68
C MET A 451 -26.40 14.28 3.15
N LYS A 452 -26.65 13.15 3.84
CA LYS A 452 -27.97 12.82 4.42
C LYS A 452 -28.49 13.89 5.38
N ARG A 453 -27.59 14.62 6.07
CA ARG A 453 -27.94 15.74 6.97
C ARG A 453 -28.08 17.08 6.25
N ALA A 454 -27.35 17.27 5.14
CA ALA A 454 -27.24 18.55 4.45
C ALA A 454 -28.39 18.84 3.48
N SER A 455 -28.88 17.82 2.76
CA SER A 455 -29.85 18.01 1.67
C SER A 455 -30.94 16.94 1.57
N GLY A 456 -31.01 15.97 2.49
CA GLY A 456 -31.88 14.81 2.36
C GLY A 456 -31.34 13.78 1.36
N VAL A 457 -32.19 12.87 0.87
CA VAL A 457 -31.80 11.84 -0.12
C VAL A 457 -31.88 12.42 -1.52
N ASP A 458 -30.73 12.56 -2.18
CA ASP A 458 -30.61 12.96 -3.59
C ASP A 458 -29.87 11.89 -4.43
N GLN A 459 -29.83 12.08 -5.75
CA GLN A 459 -29.18 11.12 -6.67
C GLN A 459 -27.70 10.86 -6.32
N ALA A 460 -26.99 11.88 -5.82
CA ALA A 460 -25.59 11.75 -5.44
C ALA A 460 -25.44 10.91 -4.15
N THR A 461 -26.36 11.07 -3.19
CA THR A 461 -26.46 10.28 -1.97
C THR A 461 -26.70 8.81 -2.29
N GLU A 462 -27.66 8.50 -3.17
CA GLU A 462 -27.94 7.13 -3.61
C GLU A 462 -26.75 6.49 -4.34
N GLN A 463 -26.07 7.27 -5.19
CA GLN A 463 -24.89 6.81 -5.92
C GLN A 463 -23.75 6.47 -4.96
N LEU A 464 -23.49 7.32 -3.98
CA LEU A 464 -22.45 7.09 -2.97
C LEU A 464 -22.78 5.86 -2.11
N GLU A 465 -24.05 5.68 -1.75
CA GLU A 465 -24.53 4.49 -1.02
C GLU A 465 -24.29 3.20 -1.84
N LYS A 466 -24.59 3.21 -3.14
CA LYS A 466 -24.26 2.09 -4.05
C LYS A 466 -22.76 1.81 -4.10
N SER A 467 -21.91 2.83 -4.24
CA SER A 467 -20.45 2.65 -4.24
C SER A 467 -19.96 2.06 -2.91
N LEU A 468 -20.54 2.48 -1.78
CA LEU A 468 -20.18 1.98 -0.46
C LEU A 468 -20.57 0.50 -0.26
N VAL A 469 -21.66 0.03 -0.85
CA VAL A 469 -22.02 -1.40 -0.86
C VAL A 469 -20.91 -2.25 -1.50
N HIS A 470 -20.35 -1.80 -2.63
CA HIS A 470 -19.25 -2.51 -3.30
C HIS A 470 -17.97 -2.50 -2.46
N LEU A 471 -17.64 -1.36 -1.84
CA LEU A 471 -16.51 -1.26 -0.92
C LEU A 471 -16.67 -2.18 0.29
N ARG A 472 -17.87 -2.28 0.87
CA ARG A 472 -18.19 -3.19 1.99
C ARG A 472 -18.06 -4.66 1.60
N ALA A 473 -18.36 -5.03 0.35
CA ALA A 473 -18.15 -6.38 -0.14
C ALA A 473 -16.65 -6.73 -0.24
N ALA A 474 -15.82 -5.78 -0.66
CA ALA A 474 -14.36 -5.97 -0.73
C ALA A 474 -13.71 -5.95 0.68
N HIS A 475 -14.13 -5.02 1.54
CA HIS A 475 -13.55 -4.74 2.84
C HIS A 475 -14.58 -4.96 3.96
N VAL A 476 -14.56 -6.13 4.59
CA VAL A 476 -15.49 -6.52 5.67
C VAL A 476 -15.49 -5.51 6.82
N VAL A 477 -14.34 -4.87 7.07
CA VAL A 477 -14.22 -3.84 8.10
C VAL A 477 -15.18 -2.67 7.95
N LEU A 478 -15.63 -2.38 6.73
CA LEU A 478 -16.58 -1.30 6.46
C LEU A 478 -18.04 -1.65 6.80
N ALA A 479 -18.30 -2.90 7.17
CA ALA A 479 -19.60 -3.36 7.66
C ALA A 479 -19.78 -3.11 9.17
N ASP A 480 -18.74 -2.69 9.91
CA ASP A 480 -18.86 -2.34 11.33
C ASP A 480 -19.78 -1.12 11.50
N PRO A 481 -20.95 -1.25 12.16
CA PRO A 481 -21.88 -0.13 12.36
C PRO A 481 -21.29 0.96 13.26
N HIS A 482 -20.27 0.66 14.05
CA HIS A 482 -19.58 1.65 14.88
C HIS A 482 -18.57 2.49 14.12
N LEU A 483 -18.23 2.13 12.86
CA LEU A 483 -17.31 2.89 12.02
C LEU A 483 -17.85 4.30 11.73
N GLU A 484 -19.16 4.41 11.44
CA GLU A 484 -19.84 5.69 11.21
C GLU A 484 -19.85 6.55 12.48
N ALA A 485 -20.01 5.95 13.65
CA ALA A 485 -20.00 6.68 14.93
C ALA A 485 -18.60 7.18 15.33
N ARG A 486 -17.52 6.49 14.90
CA ARG A 486 -16.13 6.82 15.26
C ARG A 486 -15.52 7.96 14.43
N ASP A 487 -16.05 8.22 13.24
CA ASP A 487 -15.58 9.31 12.36
C ASP A 487 -16.55 10.53 12.36
N LEU A 488 -17.70 10.42 13.04
CA LEU A 488 -18.73 11.46 13.21
C LEU A 488 -18.75 12.15 14.58
N LEU A 489 -17.88 11.74 15.50
CA LEU A 489 -17.59 12.38 16.79
C LEU A 489 -16.14 12.86 16.79
#